data_AF-A0A4Y2KX75-F1
#
_entry.id   AF-A0A4Y2KX75-F1
#
_cell.length_a   1.000
_cell.length_b   1.000
_cell.length_c   1.000
_cell.angle_alpha   90.00
_cell.angle_beta   90.00
_cell.angle_gamma   90.00
#
_symmetry.space_group_name_H-M   'P 1'
#
loop_
_entity.id
_entity.type
_entity.pdbx_description
1 polymer ?
#
loop_
_entity_poly.entity_id
_entity_poly.type
_entity_poly.pdbx_seq_one_letter_code
_entity_poly.pdbx_strand_id
1 'polypeptide(L)'
;MIHLQNICFEIEKFCDVKLTSSEHVDTRPSRIARDNEDVAKLSQWLSEHNPFPKIDVIMSIASAIVGGNEVNCHLSEEIGRDMISKMMGKKFENVKFQRKGKVVTLASISSSVKICNISIVVDLHILFHRLCIAKQSDDDLEAFFKFELSPFPILLFTGESMRKGTKSSLYTSFSPVTEDVKPEGSQYVVVDGGHLLHKIVWRQQATFGAIADRYVQYLNNKYGQDIAVICDGFPDDDKKNTKNCERLRRAAHFSPDVMFHEETVLQYTKEKLLANECNKKRFIKLLKKAFQKANICVQQAVEDADLTIVNTAISVAPQYDYVRVVAISGCDTTSALFRQGKNKFISLFLKHEELLNTASTFLNPQATTEQETEAGENILVALYPGDPATQNLDELSYHSFVKAAAKTKFNLARLPPTTDAAQLHAMRSYHQV
;
A
#
# COMPACT_ATOMS: atom_id res chain seq x y z
N MET A 1 -5.27 4.61 34.14
CA MET A 1 -4.42 3.67 34.91
C MET A 1 -5.00 3.34 36.29
N ILE A 2 -5.59 4.31 37.00
CA ILE A 2 -6.31 4.11 38.27
C ILE A 2 -7.33 2.94 38.22
N HIS A 3 -8.06 2.79 37.11
CA HIS A 3 -9.04 1.71 36.96
C HIS A 3 -8.44 0.30 36.95
N LEU A 4 -7.24 0.10 36.41
CA LEU A 4 -6.61 -1.23 36.35
C LEU A 4 -6.14 -1.68 37.74
N GLN A 5 -5.67 -0.73 38.55
CA GLN A 5 -5.24 -0.98 39.93
C GLN A 5 -6.43 -1.35 40.83
N ASN A 6 -7.54 -0.62 40.70
CA ASN A 6 -8.78 -0.96 41.42
C ASN A 6 -9.26 -2.38 41.08
N ILE A 7 -9.12 -2.81 39.82
CA ILE A 7 -9.45 -4.18 39.42
C ILE A 7 -8.53 -5.20 40.10
N CYS A 8 -7.21 -4.97 40.10
CA CYS A 8 -6.28 -5.85 40.80
C CYS A 8 -6.57 -5.94 42.31
N PHE A 9 -6.83 -4.82 42.98
CA PHE A 9 -7.18 -4.81 44.40
C PHE A 9 -8.50 -5.54 44.69
N GLU A 10 -9.53 -5.37 43.85
CA GLU A 10 -10.79 -6.10 44.03
C GLU A 10 -10.64 -7.60 43.71
N ILE A 11 -9.77 -7.99 42.77
CA ILE A 11 -9.44 -9.40 42.50
C ILE A 11 -8.66 -10.01 43.67
N GLU A 12 -7.66 -9.32 44.21
CA GLU A 12 -6.92 -9.73 45.40
C GLU A 12 -7.86 -9.96 46.59
N LYS A 13 -8.78 -9.02 46.81
CA LYS A 13 -9.83 -9.11 47.83
C LYS A 13 -10.80 -10.25 47.57
N PHE A 14 -11.17 -10.50 46.32
CA PHE A 14 -12.06 -11.60 45.93
C PHE A 14 -11.40 -12.97 46.12
N CYS A 15 -10.12 -13.08 45.78
CA CYS A 15 -9.34 -14.32 45.87
C CYS A 15 -8.74 -14.55 47.27
N ASP A 16 -8.86 -13.60 48.19
CA ASP A 16 -8.21 -13.59 49.51
C ASP A 16 -6.68 -13.76 49.43
N VAL A 17 -6.08 -13.13 48.42
CA VAL A 17 -4.62 -13.14 48.20
C VAL A 17 -4.09 -11.72 48.34
N LYS A 18 -3.05 -11.53 49.16
CA LYS A 18 -2.29 -10.27 49.22
C LYS A 18 -0.97 -10.44 48.47
N LEU A 19 -0.89 -9.84 47.29
CA LEU A 19 0.35 -9.79 46.52
C LEU A 19 1.24 -8.68 47.09
N THR A 20 2.55 -8.91 47.10
CA THR A 20 3.51 -7.97 47.69
C THR A 20 3.87 -6.86 46.70
N SER A 21 4.22 -5.66 47.17
CA SER A 21 4.60 -4.52 46.31
C SER A 21 5.84 -4.77 45.41
N SER A 22 6.56 -5.86 45.66
CA SER A 22 7.64 -6.37 44.80
C SER A 22 7.14 -6.99 43.50
N GLU A 23 5.94 -7.57 43.50
CA GLU A 23 5.36 -8.30 42.36
C GLU A 23 4.59 -7.38 41.41
N HIS A 24 4.11 -6.23 41.92
CA HIS A 24 3.39 -5.22 41.14
C HIS A 24 4.15 -3.89 41.09
N VAL A 25 5.25 -3.86 40.33
CA VAL A 25 6.14 -2.68 40.23
C VAL A 25 5.38 -1.41 39.80
N ASP A 26 4.36 -1.53 38.95
CA ASP A 26 3.53 -0.42 38.45
C ASP A 26 2.47 0.09 39.45
N THR A 27 2.27 -0.60 40.57
CA THR A 27 1.41 -0.14 41.69
C THR A 27 2.18 0.66 42.73
N ARG A 28 3.50 0.82 42.55
CA ARG A 28 4.32 1.59 43.50
C ARG A 28 3.88 3.05 43.51
N PRO A 29 3.78 3.71 44.68
CA PRO A 29 3.34 5.10 44.78
C PRO A 29 4.11 6.06 43.88
N SER A 30 5.42 5.83 43.70
CA SER A 30 6.27 6.65 42.83
C SER A 30 5.99 6.50 41.33
N ARG A 31 5.51 5.34 40.87
CA ARG A 31 5.08 5.14 39.48
C ARG A 31 3.69 5.71 39.24
N ILE A 32 2.77 5.50 40.19
CA ILE A 32 1.45 6.11 40.19
C ILE A 32 1.53 7.63 40.09
N ALA A 33 2.35 8.25 40.95
CA ALA A 33 2.54 9.69 40.96
C ALA A 33 3.06 10.21 39.60
N ARG A 34 4.03 9.50 39.02
CA ARG A 34 4.61 9.84 37.71
C ARG A 34 3.61 9.67 36.57
N ASP A 35 2.88 8.57 36.52
CA ASP A 35 1.87 8.34 35.48
C ASP A 35 0.76 9.39 35.55
N ASN A 36 0.33 9.77 36.76
CA ASN A 36 -0.64 10.86 36.94
C ASN A 36 -0.07 12.20 36.46
N GLU A 37 1.20 12.49 36.74
CA GLU A 37 1.88 13.69 36.26
C GLU A 37 2.00 13.70 34.72
N ASP A 38 2.36 12.57 34.11
CA ASP A 38 2.48 12.41 32.66
C ASP A 38 1.10 12.53 31.97
N VAL A 39 0.04 11.95 32.55
CA VAL A 39 -1.34 12.12 32.07
C VAL A 39 -1.79 13.58 32.16
N ALA A 40 -1.42 14.29 33.24
CA ALA A 40 -1.72 15.70 33.40
C ALA A 40 -1.00 16.55 32.34
N LYS A 41 0.30 16.30 32.12
CA LYS A 41 1.09 16.94 31.06
C LYS A 41 0.49 16.69 29.67
N LEU A 42 0.10 15.46 29.37
CA LEU A 42 -0.52 15.11 28.09
C LEU A 42 -1.87 15.80 27.91
N SER A 43 -2.71 15.83 28.95
CA SER A 43 -3.99 16.51 28.92
C SER A 43 -3.85 18.02 28.73
N GLN A 44 -2.90 18.63 29.45
CA GLN A 44 -2.58 20.05 29.28
C GLN A 44 -2.12 20.32 27.83
N TRP A 45 -1.18 19.54 27.32
CA TRP A 45 -0.68 19.70 25.96
C TRP A 45 -1.79 19.58 24.91
N LEU A 46 -2.67 18.58 25.03
CA LEU A 46 -3.81 18.39 24.11
C LEU A 46 -4.85 19.51 24.22
N SER A 47 -5.01 20.11 25.41
CA SER A 47 -5.91 21.25 25.59
C SER A 47 -5.39 22.52 24.92
N GLU A 48 -4.06 22.73 24.95
CA GLU A 48 -3.38 23.86 24.33
C GLU A 48 -3.17 23.68 22.83
N HIS A 49 -2.98 22.42 22.38
CA HIS A 49 -2.63 22.05 21.00
C HIS A 49 -3.60 21.02 20.44
N ASN A 50 -4.90 21.31 20.50
CA ASN A 50 -5.94 20.37 20.08
C ASN A 50 -5.77 19.93 18.61
N PRO A 51 -5.34 18.69 18.34
CA PRO A 51 -5.14 18.19 16.97
C PRO A 51 -6.44 17.64 16.36
N PHE A 52 -7.54 17.60 17.12
CA PHE A 52 -8.79 16.99 16.72
C PHE A 52 -9.66 17.98 15.94
N PRO A 53 -9.98 17.71 14.66
CA PRO A 53 -10.91 18.54 13.92
C PRO A 53 -12.32 18.44 14.54
N LYS A 54 -13.06 19.55 14.57
CA LYS A 54 -14.47 19.54 14.98
C LYS A 54 -15.31 18.96 13.84
N ILE A 55 -15.53 17.66 13.89
CA ILE A 55 -16.34 16.90 12.94
C ILE A 55 -17.47 16.18 13.66
N ASP A 56 -18.61 16.03 12.99
CA ASP A 56 -19.82 15.35 13.47
C ASP A 56 -19.77 13.82 13.31
N VAL A 57 -18.69 13.32 12.72
CA VAL A 57 -18.44 11.89 12.49
C VAL A 57 -17.24 11.39 13.29
N ILE A 58 -17.30 10.14 13.74
CA ILE A 58 -16.17 9.50 14.42
C ILE A 58 -15.11 9.18 13.38
N MET A 59 -13.86 9.60 13.59
CA MET A 59 -12.78 9.35 12.65
C MET A 59 -11.51 8.89 13.37
N SER A 60 -10.84 7.89 12.80
CA SER A 60 -9.49 7.54 13.19
C SER A 60 -8.51 8.59 12.65
N ILE A 61 -7.77 9.28 13.52
CA ILE A 61 -6.74 10.24 13.08
C ILE A 61 -5.59 9.55 12.36
N ALA A 62 -5.24 8.34 12.78
CA ALA A 62 -4.11 7.61 12.22
C ALA A 62 -4.38 7.08 10.81
N SER A 63 -5.62 6.64 10.55
CA SER A 63 -5.99 6.00 9.28
C SER A 63 -6.97 6.81 8.43
N ALA A 64 -7.47 7.95 8.93
CA ALA A 64 -8.53 8.75 8.33
C ALA A 64 -9.83 7.97 8.03
N ILE A 65 -10.01 6.76 8.60
CA ILE A 65 -11.24 5.98 8.45
C ILE A 65 -12.35 6.69 9.22
N VAL A 66 -13.45 6.97 8.51
CA VAL A 66 -14.66 7.55 9.08
C VAL A 66 -15.64 6.45 9.47
N GLY A 67 -16.12 6.53 10.70
CA GLY A 67 -17.13 5.69 11.32
C GLY A 67 -18.49 5.82 10.63
N GLY A 68 -19.11 4.71 10.22
CA GLY A 68 -20.52 4.67 9.86
C GLY A 68 -21.43 4.92 11.07
N ASN A 69 -22.73 5.12 10.83
CA ASN A 69 -23.73 5.39 11.87
C ASN A 69 -23.85 4.27 12.92
N GLU A 70 -23.40 3.07 12.58
CA GLU A 70 -23.35 1.90 13.45
C GLU A 70 -22.19 1.90 14.46
N VAL A 71 -21.16 2.73 14.27
CA VAL A 71 -19.99 2.77 15.17
C VAL A 71 -20.32 3.54 16.44
N ASN A 72 -20.22 2.87 17.58
CA ASN A 72 -20.58 3.43 18.89
C ASN A 72 -19.45 3.32 19.93
N CYS A 73 -18.19 3.15 19.51
CA CYS A 73 -17.06 3.00 20.44
C CYS A 73 -16.80 4.19 21.35
N HIS A 74 -17.22 5.39 20.96
CA HIS A 74 -17.22 6.59 21.80
C HIS A 74 -18.14 6.47 23.03
N LEU A 75 -19.16 5.59 22.98
CA LEU A 75 -20.10 5.31 24.09
C LEU A 75 -19.70 4.06 24.88
N SER A 76 -18.47 3.57 24.73
CA SER A 76 -18.04 2.30 25.31
C SER A 76 -18.20 2.24 26.84
N GLU A 77 -17.98 3.35 27.54
CA GLU A 77 -18.18 3.41 28.99
C GLU A 77 -19.67 3.31 29.36
N GLU A 78 -20.54 4.07 28.70
CA GLU A 78 -21.98 4.08 28.96
C GLU A 78 -22.59 2.69 28.71
N ILE A 79 -22.28 2.10 27.55
CA ILE A 79 -22.70 0.76 27.16
C ILE A 79 -22.17 -0.28 28.17
N GLY A 80 -20.92 -0.14 28.60
CA GLY A 80 -20.32 -1.01 29.61
C GLY A 80 -21.04 -0.94 30.96
N ARG A 81 -21.35 0.27 31.44
CA ARG A 81 -22.08 0.49 32.70
C ARG A 81 -23.50 -0.07 32.63
N ASP A 82 -24.22 0.16 31.54
CA ASP A 82 -25.55 -0.42 31.30
C ASP A 82 -25.50 -1.95 31.23
N MET A 83 -24.47 -2.53 30.62
CA MET A 83 -24.31 -3.98 30.58
C MET A 83 -24.02 -4.56 31.97
N ILE A 84 -23.17 -3.91 32.77
CA ILE A 84 -22.86 -4.32 34.15
C ILE A 84 -24.10 -4.21 35.04
N SER A 85 -24.88 -3.14 34.95
CA SER A 85 -26.09 -2.96 35.75
C SER A 85 -27.10 -4.09 35.53
N LYS A 86 -27.19 -4.59 34.29
CA LYS A 86 -28.02 -5.74 33.91
C LYS A 86 -27.52 -7.08 34.45
N MET A 87 -26.26 -7.16 34.89
CA MET A 87 -25.64 -8.34 35.49
C MET A 87 -25.67 -8.31 37.02
N MET A 88 -25.71 -7.13 37.63
CA MET A 88 -25.77 -6.99 39.09
C MET A 88 -26.97 -7.72 39.69
N GLY A 89 -26.71 -8.51 40.74
CA GLY A 89 -27.75 -9.27 41.46
C GLY A 89 -28.20 -10.57 40.76
N LYS A 90 -27.66 -10.92 39.59
CA LYS A 90 -27.94 -12.20 38.92
C LYS A 90 -26.91 -13.27 39.30
N LYS A 91 -27.35 -14.53 39.37
CA LYS A 91 -26.43 -15.66 39.44
C LYS A 91 -25.64 -15.77 38.14
N PHE A 92 -24.36 -16.15 38.25
CA PHE A 92 -23.44 -16.26 37.11
C PHE A 92 -23.97 -17.15 35.98
N GLU A 93 -24.58 -18.29 36.31
CA GLU A 93 -25.22 -19.22 35.36
C GLU A 93 -26.32 -18.58 34.48
N ASN A 94 -26.95 -17.51 34.98
CA ASN A 94 -28.04 -16.81 34.30
C ASN A 94 -27.55 -15.58 33.52
N VAL A 95 -26.27 -15.23 33.63
CA VAL A 95 -25.66 -14.14 32.87
C VAL A 95 -25.35 -14.65 31.47
N LYS A 96 -26.10 -14.17 30.48
CA LYS A 96 -25.85 -14.44 29.05
C LYS A 96 -25.21 -13.22 28.40
N PHE A 97 -24.00 -13.38 27.86
CA PHE A 97 -23.37 -12.37 27.02
C PHE A 97 -24.06 -12.32 25.65
N GLN A 98 -24.89 -11.30 25.44
CA GLN A 98 -25.54 -11.09 24.15
C GLN A 98 -24.63 -10.29 23.21
N ARG A 99 -24.39 -10.81 21.99
CA ARG A 99 -23.59 -10.13 20.96
C ARG A 99 -24.15 -8.77 20.54
N LYS A 100 -25.47 -8.56 20.69
CA LYS A 100 -26.16 -7.30 20.38
C LYS A 100 -25.77 -6.13 21.30
N GLY A 101 -25.26 -6.41 22.50
CA GLY A 101 -24.78 -5.38 23.45
C GLY A 101 -23.30 -5.03 23.30
N LYS A 102 -22.60 -5.62 22.33
CA LYS A 102 -21.17 -5.34 22.14
C LYS A 102 -21.00 -4.00 21.42
N VAL A 103 -20.03 -3.22 21.90
CA VAL A 103 -19.56 -2.01 21.23
C VAL A 103 -19.04 -2.32 19.82
N VAL A 104 -19.48 -1.53 18.85
CA VAL A 104 -19.03 -1.55 17.46
C VAL A 104 -17.88 -0.55 17.31
N THR A 105 -16.71 -1.06 16.98
CA THR A 105 -15.45 -0.29 16.86
C THR A 105 -15.19 0.13 15.43
N LEU A 106 -14.43 1.19 15.18
CA LEU A 106 -13.97 1.58 13.83
C LEU A 106 -13.37 0.42 12.99
N ALA A 107 -12.71 -0.54 13.63
CA ALA A 107 -12.18 -1.73 12.94
C ALA A 107 -13.27 -2.58 12.26
N SER A 108 -14.53 -2.46 12.66
CA SER A 108 -15.66 -3.17 12.02
C SER A 108 -15.86 -2.75 10.57
N ILE A 109 -15.48 -1.52 10.22
CA ILE A 109 -15.70 -0.96 8.89
C ILE A 109 -14.73 -1.57 7.88
N SER A 110 -13.47 -1.76 8.27
CA SER A 110 -12.43 -2.33 7.41
C SER A 110 -12.47 -3.87 7.36
N SER A 111 -13.17 -4.52 8.29
CA SER A 111 -13.19 -5.98 8.43
C SER A 111 -14.58 -6.60 8.29
N SER A 112 -15.59 -5.85 7.84
CA SER A 112 -16.92 -6.37 7.60
C SER A 112 -17.09 -6.98 6.21
N VAL A 113 -17.71 -8.16 6.14
CA VAL A 113 -18.18 -8.77 4.90
C VAL A 113 -19.71 -8.76 4.90
N LYS A 114 -20.33 -8.42 3.76
CA LYS A 114 -21.78 -8.55 3.58
C LYS A 114 -22.12 -9.98 3.16
N ILE A 115 -22.82 -10.72 4.01
CA ILE A 115 -23.34 -12.05 3.70
C ILE A 115 -24.87 -11.96 3.80
N CYS A 116 -25.58 -12.26 2.70
CA CYS A 116 -27.04 -12.23 2.65
C CYS A 116 -27.66 -10.93 3.21
N ASN A 117 -27.11 -9.77 2.82
CA ASN A 117 -27.48 -8.42 3.30
C ASN A 117 -27.22 -8.11 4.79
N ILE A 118 -26.53 -9.00 5.51
CA ILE A 118 -26.08 -8.77 6.88
C ILE A 118 -24.58 -8.45 6.87
N SER A 119 -24.19 -7.31 7.43
CA SER A 119 -22.78 -6.95 7.61
C SER A 119 -22.22 -7.67 8.84
N ILE A 120 -21.23 -8.53 8.65
CA ILE A 120 -20.58 -9.30 9.72
C ILE A 120 -19.14 -8.86 9.84
N VAL A 121 -18.75 -8.41 11.03
CA VAL A 121 -17.35 -8.09 11.37
C VAL A 121 -16.56 -9.38 11.51
N VAL A 122 -15.59 -9.58 10.64
CA VAL A 122 -14.74 -10.77 10.61
C VAL A 122 -13.40 -10.42 11.23
N ASP A 123 -13.19 -10.86 12.47
CA ASP A 123 -11.85 -10.95 13.03
C ASP A 123 -11.15 -12.16 12.41
N LEU A 124 -10.02 -11.90 11.76
CA LEU A 124 -9.23 -12.89 11.01
C LEU A 124 -8.71 -14.02 11.88
N HIS A 125 -8.25 -13.71 13.10
CA HIS A 125 -7.80 -14.72 14.03
C HIS A 125 -8.97 -15.57 14.53
N ILE A 126 -10.13 -14.95 14.79
CA ILE A 126 -11.32 -15.69 15.22
C ILE A 126 -11.89 -16.56 14.10
N LEU A 127 -11.95 -16.07 12.85
CA LEU A 127 -12.40 -16.85 11.70
C LEU A 127 -11.47 -18.04 11.49
N PHE A 128 -10.17 -17.81 11.54
CA PHE A 128 -9.17 -18.86 11.43
C PHE A 128 -9.32 -19.93 12.52
N HIS A 129 -9.43 -19.54 13.80
CA HIS A 129 -9.66 -20.51 14.88
C HIS A 129 -10.96 -21.29 14.69
N ARG A 130 -12.03 -20.64 14.21
CA ARG A 130 -13.30 -21.31 13.92
C ARG A 130 -13.18 -22.32 12.79
N LEU A 131 -12.45 -22.01 11.72
CA LEU A 131 -12.20 -22.95 10.62
C LEU A 131 -11.42 -24.18 11.12
N CYS A 132 -10.38 -23.98 11.94
CA CYS A 132 -9.63 -25.09 12.54
C CYS A 132 -10.48 -25.97 13.46
N ILE A 133 -11.47 -25.40 14.16
CA ILE A 133 -12.39 -26.15 15.04
C ILE A 133 -13.53 -26.81 14.24
N ALA A 134 -14.00 -26.18 13.18
CA ALA A 134 -15.16 -26.62 12.40
C ALA A 134 -14.84 -27.71 11.37
N LYS A 135 -13.57 -27.92 11.01
CA LYS A 135 -13.15 -28.97 10.07
C LYS A 135 -13.57 -30.36 10.59
N GLN A 136 -14.13 -31.21 9.73
CA GLN A 136 -14.44 -32.61 10.09
C GLN A 136 -13.30 -33.55 9.68
N SER A 137 -12.53 -33.17 8.65
CA SER A 137 -11.34 -33.86 8.16
C SER A 137 -10.21 -32.87 7.82
N ASP A 138 -9.04 -33.40 7.42
CA ASP A 138 -7.97 -32.57 6.86
C ASP A 138 -8.28 -32.16 5.40
N ASP A 139 -9.01 -32.99 4.65
CA ASP A 139 -9.49 -32.67 3.29
C ASP A 139 -10.46 -31.47 3.31
N ASP A 140 -11.31 -31.38 4.34
CA ASP A 140 -12.22 -30.24 4.55
C ASP A 140 -11.43 -28.95 4.79
N LEU A 141 -10.32 -29.05 5.52
CA LEU A 141 -9.47 -27.91 5.82
C LEU A 141 -8.74 -27.45 4.57
N GLU A 142 -8.24 -28.36 3.74
CA GLU A 142 -7.65 -28.03 2.44
C GLU A 142 -8.64 -27.29 1.54
N ALA A 143 -9.90 -27.73 1.51
CA ALA A 143 -10.95 -27.06 0.73
C ALA A 143 -11.18 -25.59 1.15
N PHE A 144 -10.92 -25.23 2.42
CA PHE A 144 -11.03 -23.84 2.87
C PHE A 144 -9.96 -22.92 2.26
N PHE A 145 -8.80 -23.46 1.86
CA PHE A 145 -7.71 -22.67 1.27
C PHE A 145 -7.92 -22.34 -0.21
N LYS A 146 -8.99 -22.84 -0.83
CA LYS A 146 -9.49 -22.36 -2.13
C LYS A 146 -10.11 -20.96 -2.03
N PHE A 147 -10.45 -20.53 -0.82
CA PHE A 147 -11.08 -19.24 -0.56
C PHE A 147 -10.18 -18.37 0.30
N GLU A 148 -10.31 -17.06 0.14
CA GLU A 148 -9.61 -16.12 1.01
C GLU A 148 -10.07 -16.27 2.46
N LEU A 149 -9.12 -16.50 3.36
CA LEU A 149 -9.37 -16.60 4.81
C LEU A 149 -9.63 -15.23 5.47
N SER A 150 -9.97 -14.24 4.66
CA SER A 150 -10.03 -12.83 5.00
C SER A 150 -10.98 -12.06 4.10
N PRO A 151 -11.54 -10.92 4.55
CA PRO A 151 -12.46 -10.10 3.74
C PRO A 151 -11.86 -9.60 2.40
N PHE A 152 -10.53 -9.59 2.29
CA PHE A 152 -9.76 -9.18 1.11
C PHE A 152 -8.41 -9.92 1.13
N PRO A 153 -7.74 -10.15 -0.01
CA PRO A 153 -6.45 -10.86 -0.03
C PRO A 153 -5.35 -10.14 0.78
N ILE A 154 -5.10 -10.54 2.03
CA ILE A 154 -4.13 -9.87 2.93
C ILE A 154 -2.70 -9.92 2.36
N LEU A 155 -2.41 -10.89 1.50
CA LEU A 155 -1.15 -10.95 0.77
C LEU A 155 -0.92 -9.69 -0.08
N LEU A 156 -1.98 -9.15 -0.67
CA LEU A 156 -1.95 -7.97 -1.55
C LEU A 156 -2.32 -6.69 -0.79
N PHE A 157 -3.18 -6.74 0.23
CA PHE A 157 -3.69 -5.53 0.87
C PHE A 157 -3.25 -5.38 2.34
N THR A 158 -3.21 -4.14 2.80
CA THR A 158 -2.94 -3.77 4.21
C THR A 158 -4.22 -3.49 5.02
N GLY A 159 -5.40 -3.73 4.43
CA GLY A 159 -6.72 -3.40 4.99
C GLY A 159 -7.27 -2.06 4.54
N GLU A 160 -6.41 -1.05 4.37
CA GLU A 160 -6.82 0.27 3.89
C GLU A 160 -6.49 0.47 2.40
N SER A 161 -5.45 -0.21 1.92
CA SER A 161 -4.98 -0.05 0.55
C SER A 161 -4.04 -1.17 0.09
N MET A 162 -3.75 -1.22 -1.21
CA MET A 162 -2.76 -2.13 -1.79
C MET A 162 -1.38 -1.92 -1.16
N ARG A 163 -0.64 -3.01 -0.95
CA ARG A 163 0.72 -3.00 -0.42
C ARG A 163 1.66 -2.29 -1.38
N LYS A 164 2.48 -1.39 -0.85
CA LYS A 164 3.54 -0.73 -1.61
C LYS A 164 4.79 -1.59 -1.66
N GLY A 165 5.37 -1.70 -2.85
CA GLY A 165 6.73 -2.18 -3.02
C GLY A 165 7.75 -1.08 -2.74
N THR A 166 9.00 -1.48 -2.51
CA THR A 166 10.12 -0.53 -2.42
C THR A 166 10.70 -0.32 -3.81
N LYS A 167 10.49 0.84 -4.43
CA LYS A 167 10.99 1.14 -5.80
C LYS A 167 12.51 0.96 -5.94
N SER A 168 13.25 1.39 -4.93
CA SER A 168 14.72 1.32 -4.92
C SER A 168 15.28 -0.09 -4.82
N SER A 169 14.46 -1.12 -4.57
CA SER A 169 14.98 -2.49 -4.46
C SER A 169 15.65 -2.96 -5.76
N LEU A 170 15.13 -2.52 -6.92
CA LEU A 170 15.72 -2.85 -8.22
C LEU A 170 17.16 -2.33 -8.36
N TYR A 171 17.50 -1.22 -7.68
CA TYR A 171 18.82 -0.62 -7.79
C TYR A 171 19.93 -1.59 -7.35
N THR A 172 19.67 -2.43 -6.35
CA THR A 172 20.66 -3.41 -5.88
C THR A 172 20.88 -4.57 -6.83
N SER A 173 20.02 -4.74 -7.85
CA SER A 173 20.19 -5.78 -8.88
C SER A 173 21.09 -5.32 -10.02
N PHE A 174 21.37 -4.02 -10.15
CA PHE A 174 22.30 -3.50 -11.13
C PHE A 174 23.73 -3.55 -10.59
N SER A 175 24.69 -3.91 -11.44
CA SER A 175 26.10 -3.80 -11.10
C SER A 175 26.48 -2.33 -10.99
N PRO A 176 26.99 -1.86 -9.83
CA PRO A 176 27.43 -0.49 -9.70
C PRO A 176 28.65 -0.28 -10.60
N VAL A 177 28.65 0.80 -11.36
CA VAL A 177 29.84 1.23 -12.08
C VAL A 177 30.61 2.18 -11.18
N THR A 178 31.84 1.80 -10.83
CA THR A 178 32.71 2.54 -9.90
C THR A 178 33.51 3.64 -10.59
N GLU A 179 33.61 3.60 -11.91
CA GLU A 179 34.32 4.59 -12.73
C GLU A 179 33.33 5.52 -13.42
N ASP A 180 33.74 6.77 -13.59
CA ASP A 180 32.95 7.78 -14.28
C ASP A 180 32.96 7.44 -15.78
N VAL A 181 31.98 6.63 -16.22
CA VAL A 181 31.83 6.25 -17.63
C VAL A 181 31.52 7.51 -18.42
N LYS A 182 32.55 8.09 -19.02
CA LYS A 182 32.41 9.00 -20.15
C LYS A 182 32.25 8.09 -21.36
N PRO A 183 31.03 7.93 -21.91
CA PRO A 183 30.86 7.09 -23.08
C PRO A 183 31.66 7.69 -24.23
N GLU A 184 32.71 6.98 -24.65
CA GLU A 184 33.47 7.29 -25.86
C GLU A 184 32.67 6.73 -27.04
N GLY A 185 31.61 7.42 -27.42
CA GLY A 185 30.70 6.97 -28.47
C GLY A 185 29.40 7.77 -28.53
N SER A 186 28.56 7.40 -29.48
CA SER A 186 27.21 7.92 -29.60
C SER A 186 26.37 7.54 -28.38
N GLN A 187 25.61 8.48 -27.83
CA GLN A 187 24.80 8.27 -26.65
C GLN A 187 23.37 8.79 -26.86
N TYR A 188 22.39 8.00 -26.45
CA TYR A 188 21.00 8.45 -26.30
C TYR A 188 20.58 8.50 -24.83
N VAL A 189 19.83 9.52 -24.43
CA VAL A 189 19.34 9.67 -23.06
C VAL A 189 17.81 9.57 -23.00
N VAL A 190 17.29 8.61 -22.24
CA VAL A 190 15.86 8.52 -21.93
C VAL A 190 15.64 9.01 -20.50
N VAL A 191 14.85 10.06 -20.32
CA VAL A 191 14.63 10.70 -19.01
C VAL A 191 13.19 10.46 -18.54
N ASP A 192 13.06 9.96 -17.31
CA ASP A 192 11.78 9.91 -16.60
C ASP A 192 11.30 11.35 -16.32
N GLY A 193 10.20 11.73 -16.96
CA GLY A 193 9.55 13.02 -16.78
C GLY A 193 9.00 13.22 -15.37
N GLY A 194 8.54 12.16 -14.71
CA GLY A 194 8.14 12.16 -13.31
C GLY A 194 9.31 12.51 -12.39
N HIS A 195 10.47 11.88 -12.58
CA HIS A 195 11.70 12.25 -11.87
C HIS A 195 12.13 13.69 -12.17
N LEU A 196 12.11 14.08 -13.44
CA LEU A 196 12.52 15.39 -13.91
C LEU A 196 11.70 16.51 -13.23
N LEU A 197 10.38 16.34 -13.11
CA LEU A 197 9.48 17.29 -12.44
C LEU A 197 9.99 17.66 -11.03
N HIS A 198 10.50 16.69 -10.28
CA HIS A 198 10.99 16.93 -8.94
C HIS A 198 12.45 17.42 -8.89
N LYS A 199 13.23 17.20 -9.97
CA LYS A 199 14.65 17.55 -10.04
C LYS A 199 14.93 19.06 -10.04
N ILE A 200 14.07 19.84 -10.69
CA ILE A 200 14.27 21.29 -10.83
C ILE A 200 13.65 22.05 -9.65
N VAL A 201 14.41 23.00 -9.11
CA VAL A 201 13.96 23.90 -8.05
C VAL A 201 13.20 25.08 -8.67
N TRP A 202 11.96 25.31 -8.23
CA TRP A 202 11.15 26.44 -8.67
C TRP A 202 11.45 27.64 -7.78
N ARG A 203 11.83 28.78 -8.39
CA ARG A 203 12.02 30.03 -7.65
C ARG A 203 10.67 30.65 -7.34
N GLN A 204 10.54 31.25 -6.16
CA GLN A 204 9.36 32.06 -5.82
C GLN A 204 9.24 33.23 -6.80
N GLN A 205 8.00 33.61 -7.13
CA GLN A 205 7.66 34.68 -8.07
C GLN A 205 8.12 34.46 -9.53
N ALA A 206 8.62 33.27 -9.89
CA ALA A 206 8.87 32.93 -11.29
C ALA A 206 7.56 32.71 -12.05
N THR A 207 7.54 33.05 -13.33
CA THR A 207 6.43 32.69 -14.22
C THR A 207 6.52 31.22 -14.62
N PHE A 208 5.40 30.61 -15.00
CA PHE A 208 5.40 29.22 -15.48
C PHE A 208 6.25 29.01 -16.74
N GLY A 209 6.34 30.00 -17.63
CA GLY A 209 7.23 30.00 -18.79
C GLY A 209 8.70 29.99 -18.37
N ALA A 210 9.09 30.89 -17.46
CA ALA A 210 10.46 30.91 -16.93
C ALA A 210 10.83 29.62 -16.18
N ILE A 211 9.85 28.99 -15.52
CA ILE A 211 10.04 27.66 -14.92
C ILE A 211 10.28 26.62 -16.02
N ALA A 212 9.45 26.57 -17.07
CA ALA A 212 9.60 25.64 -18.19
C ALA A 212 10.95 25.79 -18.90
N ASP A 213 11.42 27.03 -19.12
CA ASP A 213 12.73 27.32 -19.71
C ASP A 213 13.87 26.72 -18.89
N ARG A 214 13.75 26.69 -17.56
CA ARG A 214 14.77 26.05 -16.71
C ARG A 214 14.84 24.54 -16.89
N TYR A 215 13.72 23.88 -17.19
CA TYR A 215 13.73 22.46 -17.54
C TYR A 215 14.47 22.24 -18.85
N VAL A 216 14.16 23.03 -19.89
CA VAL A 216 14.85 22.99 -21.19
C VAL A 216 16.36 23.21 -21.01
N GLN A 217 16.75 24.27 -20.30
CA GLN A 217 18.15 24.59 -20.02
C GLN A 217 18.86 23.47 -19.28
N TYR A 218 18.22 22.88 -18.26
CA TYR A 218 18.81 21.76 -17.52
C TYR A 218 19.06 20.55 -18.42
N LEU A 219 18.10 20.20 -19.28
CA LEU A 219 18.23 19.06 -20.18
C LEU A 219 19.34 19.29 -21.22
N ASN A 220 19.34 20.44 -21.89
CA ASN A 220 20.34 20.78 -22.89
C ASN A 220 21.75 20.82 -22.30
N ASN A 221 21.92 21.46 -21.14
CA ASN A 221 23.23 21.60 -20.51
C ASN A 221 23.79 20.26 -19.99
N LYS A 222 22.91 19.33 -19.62
CA LYS A 222 23.32 18.09 -18.96
C LYS A 222 23.41 16.89 -19.91
N TYR A 223 22.55 16.84 -20.92
CA TYR A 223 22.36 15.65 -21.75
C TYR A 223 22.52 15.92 -23.24
N GLY A 224 22.53 17.17 -23.71
CA GLY A 224 22.66 17.50 -25.12
C GLY A 224 21.36 17.33 -25.92
N GLN A 225 21.47 16.96 -27.20
CA GLN A 225 20.36 16.92 -28.18
C GLN A 225 19.74 15.52 -28.36
N ASP A 226 20.51 14.44 -28.15
CA ASP A 226 20.04 13.06 -28.29
C ASP A 226 19.32 12.59 -27.01
N ILE A 227 18.13 13.15 -26.80
CA ILE A 227 17.33 12.95 -25.59
C ILE A 227 15.85 12.78 -25.88
N ALA A 228 15.21 11.84 -25.17
CA ALA A 228 13.75 11.75 -25.03
C ALA A 228 13.33 11.91 -23.56
N VAL A 229 12.36 12.80 -23.32
CA VAL A 229 11.68 12.92 -22.03
C VAL A 229 10.35 12.17 -22.10
N ILE A 230 10.15 11.20 -21.21
CA ILE A 230 8.94 10.38 -21.18
C ILE A 230 8.09 10.79 -19.98
N CYS A 231 6.91 11.36 -20.23
CA CYS A 231 6.00 11.84 -19.19
C CYS A 231 4.88 10.84 -18.92
N ASP A 232 4.40 10.82 -17.68
CA ASP A 232 3.18 10.11 -17.28
C ASP A 232 1.94 10.56 -18.09
N GLY A 233 1.03 9.60 -18.28
CA GLY A 233 -0.27 9.80 -18.90
C GLY A 233 -1.38 10.10 -17.90
N PHE A 234 -2.40 10.82 -18.38
CA PHE A 234 -3.59 11.22 -17.64
C PHE A 234 -4.82 11.06 -18.54
N PRO A 235 -5.30 9.83 -18.76
CA PRO A 235 -6.48 9.58 -19.60
C PRO A 235 -7.70 10.26 -18.97
N ASP A 236 -8.63 10.73 -19.79
CA ASP A 236 -9.83 11.46 -19.34
C ASP A 236 -10.92 10.55 -18.74
N ASP A 237 -10.78 9.22 -18.85
CA ASP A 237 -11.75 8.25 -18.34
C ASP A 237 -11.40 7.79 -16.91
N ASP A 238 -11.95 8.50 -15.93
CA ASP A 238 -11.63 8.36 -14.49
C ASP A 238 -12.00 6.99 -13.89
N LYS A 239 -12.74 6.12 -14.58
CA LYS A 239 -13.35 4.94 -13.94
C LYS A 239 -12.55 3.64 -14.02
N LYS A 240 -11.48 3.56 -14.82
CA LYS A 240 -10.72 2.29 -15.04
C LYS A 240 -9.19 2.43 -15.05
N ASN A 241 -8.63 3.46 -14.41
CA ASN A 241 -7.18 3.68 -14.40
C ASN A 241 -6.47 2.91 -13.26
N THR A 242 -5.39 2.19 -13.59
CA THR A 242 -4.65 1.33 -12.65
C THR A 242 -3.90 2.13 -11.57
N LYS A 243 -3.61 3.41 -11.85
CA LYS A 243 -2.89 4.39 -11.02
C LYS A 243 -3.81 5.20 -10.10
N ASN A 244 -5.14 5.10 -10.25
CA ASN A 244 -6.11 5.85 -9.45
C ASN A 244 -5.96 5.65 -7.94
N CYS A 245 -5.73 4.40 -7.48
CA CYS A 245 -5.53 4.13 -6.06
C CYS A 245 -4.32 4.89 -5.50
N GLU A 246 -3.24 5.00 -6.27
CA GLU A 246 -2.04 5.74 -5.86
C GLU A 246 -2.24 7.26 -5.97
N ARG A 247 -3.04 7.73 -6.94
CA ARG A 247 -3.44 9.14 -7.06
C ARG A 247 -4.29 9.60 -5.88
N LEU A 248 -5.33 8.84 -5.53
CA LEU A 248 -6.20 9.11 -4.37
C LEU A 248 -5.41 9.17 -3.06
N ARG A 249 -4.43 8.28 -2.89
CA ARG A 249 -3.55 8.31 -1.71
C ARG A 249 -2.74 9.61 -1.58
N ARG A 250 -2.44 10.29 -2.68
CA ARG A 250 -1.70 11.57 -2.71
C ARG A 250 -2.60 12.81 -2.59
N ALA A 251 -3.92 12.63 -2.70
CA ALA A 251 -4.90 13.72 -2.74
C ALA A 251 -5.26 14.33 -1.37
N ALA A 252 -4.55 14.00 -0.28
CA ALA A 252 -4.86 14.55 1.05
C ALA A 252 -4.50 16.04 1.22
N HIS A 253 -3.61 16.60 0.38
CA HIS A 253 -3.07 17.97 0.55
C HIS A 253 -2.76 18.69 -0.77
N PHE A 254 -3.74 18.82 -1.68
CA PHE A 254 -3.56 19.47 -2.98
C PHE A 254 -3.95 20.96 -2.97
N SER A 255 -3.37 21.76 -3.87
CA SER A 255 -3.85 23.11 -4.16
C SER A 255 -5.20 23.06 -4.89
N PRO A 256 -6.03 24.12 -4.86
CA PRO A 256 -7.15 24.24 -5.81
C PRO A 256 -6.69 24.10 -7.27
N ASP A 257 -7.63 23.85 -8.17
CA ASP A 257 -7.36 23.91 -9.60
C ASP A 257 -6.91 25.32 -9.98
N VAL A 258 -5.77 25.40 -10.66
CA VAL A 258 -5.15 26.65 -11.08
C VAL A 258 -5.15 26.72 -12.60
N MET A 259 -5.81 27.75 -13.12
CA MET A 259 -5.71 28.12 -14.53
C MET A 259 -4.48 29.02 -14.70
N PHE A 260 -3.45 28.53 -15.39
CA PHE A 260 -2.22 29.30 -15.61
C PHE A 260 -1.73 29.21 -17.07
N HIS A 261 -1.02 30.25 -17.48
CA HIS A 261 -0.34 30.39 -18.78
C HIS A 261 1.13 30.73 -18.55
N GLU A 262 1.92 30.85 -19.62
CA GLU A 262 3.38 31.10 -19.53
C GLU A 262 3.74 32.33 -18.69
N GLU A 263 2.94 33.39 -18.76
CA GLU A 263 3.17 34.64 -18.04
C GLU A 263 2.65 34.62 -16.60
N THR A 264 1.85 33.61 -16.21
CA THR A 264 1.27 33.53 -14.87
C THR A 264 2.37 33.30 -13.84
N VAL A 265 2.37 34.09 -12.77
CA VAL A 265 3.33 33.96 -11.65
C VAL A 265 2.92 32.81 -10.74
N LEU A 266 3.89 31.97 -10.34
CA LEU A 266 3.69 30.88 -9.42
C LEU A 266 3.25 31.40 -8.03
N GLN A 267 2.03 31.03 -7.61
CA GLN A 267 1.44 31.39 -6.30
C GLN A 267 1.56 30.28 -5.24
N TYR A 268 1.76 29.03 -5.68
CA TYR A 268 1.77 27.85 -4.81
C TYR A 268 3.17 27.23 -4.76
N THR A 269 3.45 26.45 -3.71
CA THR A 269 4.66 25.62 -3.72
C THR A 269 4.57 24.54 -4.80
N LYS A 270 5.72 24.11 -5.31
CA LYS A 270 5.83 23.05 -6.33
C LYS A 270 5.07 21.79 -5.88
N GLU A 271 5.23 21.41 -4.63
CA GLU A 271 4.65 20.19 -4.04
C GLU A 271 3.12 20.26 -4.03
N LYS A 272 2.54 21.40 -3.61
CA LYS A 272 1.08 21.58 -3.57
C LYS A 272 0.47 21.63 -4.97
N LEU A 273 1.16 22.27 -5.92
CA LEU A 273 0.69 22.36 -7.29
C LEU A 273 0.73 20.99 -7.99
N LEU A 274 1.82 20.23 -7.85
CA LEU A 274 1.99 18.93 -8.49
C LEU A 274 1.18 17.80 -7.83
N ALA A 275 0.71 17.99 -6.58
CA ALA A 275 -0.21 17.07 -5.92
C ALA A 275 -1.62 17.11 -6.52
N ASN A 276 -2.02 18.24 -7.12
CA ASN A 276 -3.27 18.34 -7.88
C ASN A 276 -3.07 17.76 -9.29
N GLU A 277 -3.88 16.77 -9.66
CA GLU A 277 -3.78 16.07 -10.93
C GLU A 277 -4.05 16.98 -12.15
N CYS A 278 -5.09 17.81 -12.08
CA CYS A 278 -5.44 18.74 -13.14
C CYS A 278 -4.31 19.76 -13.38
N ASN A 279 -3.71 20.28 -12.31
CA ASN A 279 -2.58 21.19 -12.39
C ASN A 279 -1.33 20.51 -12.93
N LYS A 280 -1.02 19.29 -12.47
CA LYS A 280 0.09 18.49 -12.97
C LYS A 280 -0.07 18.20 -14.47
N LYS A 281 -1.26 17.80 -14.93
CA LYS A 281 -1.58 17.58 -16.35
C LYS A 281 -1.38 18.85 -17.18
N ARG A 282 -1.86 20.00 -16.70
CA ARG A 282 -1.63 21.31 -17.36
C ARG A 282 -0.16 21.67 -17.43
N PHE A 283 0.59 21.44 -16.36
CA PHE A 283 2.02 21.75 -16.32
C PHE A 283 2.84 20.84 -17.24
N ILE A 284 2.53 19.55 -17.31
CA ILE A 284 3.15 18.62 -18.26
C ILE A 284 2.86 19.04 -19.71
N LYS A 285 1.62 19.49 -20.00
CA LYS A 285 1.27 20.02 -21.32
C LYS A 285 2.08 21.27 -21.67
N LEU A 286 2.33 22.15 -20.71
CA LEU A 286 3.20 23.32 -20.88
C LEU A 286 4.65 22.90 -21.18
N LEU A 287 5.21 22.00 -20.37
CA LEU A 287 6.57 21.48 -20.57
C LEU A 287 6.73 20.79 -21.91
N LYS A 288 5.74 20.00 -22.35
CA LYS A 288 5.75 19.34 -23.66
C LYS A 288 5.91 20.34 -24.79
N LYS A 289 5.17 21.45 -24.76
CA LYS A 289 5.32 22.54 -25.74
C LYS A 289 6.70 23.18 -25.70
N ALA A 290 7.21 23.46 -24.50
CA ALA A 290 8.54 24.05 -24.32
C ALA A 290 9.66 23.12 -24.85
N PHE A 291 9.57 21.82 -24.56
CA PHE A 291 10.51 20.81 -25.06
C PHE A 291 10.46 20.72 -26.59
N GLN A 292 9.27 20.65 -27.18
CA GLN A 292 9.09 20.63 -28.63
C GLN A 292 9.68 21.88 -29.30
N LYS A 293 9.45 23.07 -28.73
CA LYS A 293 10.03 24.33 -29.22
C LYS A 293 11.56 24.34 -29.18
N ALA A 294 12.14 23.60 -28.24
CA ALA A 294 13.58 23.46 -28.07
C ALA A 294 14.18 22.24 -28.80
N ASN A 295 13.41 21.57 -29.68
CA ASN A 295 13.79 20.34 -30.39
C ASN A 295 14.15 19.15 -29.47
N ILE A 296 13.65 19.14 -28.24
CA ILE A 296 13.77 17.99 -27.31
C ILE A 296 12.63 17.01 -27.60
N CYS A 297 12.97 15.74 -27.84
CA CYS A 297 11.96 14.71 -28.02
C CYS A 297 11.18 14.50 -26.71
N VAL A 298 9.85 14.49 -26.81
CA VAL A 298 8.97 14.29 -25.66
C VAL A 298 7.85 13.33 -26.02
N GLN A 299 7.74 12.26 -25.24
CA GLN A 299 6.67 11.29 -25.35
C GLN A 299 5.80 11.35 -24.10
N GLN A 300 4.55 10.95 -24.24
CA GLN A 300 3.63 10.84 -23.12
C GLN A 300 3.02 9.45 -23.15
N ALA A 301 3.16 8.72 -22.05
CA ALA A 301 2.56 7.40 -21.89
C ALA A 301 1.04 7.51 -21.78
N VAL A 302 0.34 6.38 -21.90
CA VAL A 302 -1.11 6.30 -21.69
C VAL A 302 -1.44 6.48 -20.21
N GLU A 303 -0.73 5.80 -19.31
CA GLU A 303 -0.87 5.94 -17.86
C GLU A 303 0.50 6.10 -17.17
N ASP A 304 1.26 5.02 -17.04
CA ASP A 304 2.56 5.01 -16.39
C ASP A 304 3.70 5.06 -17.42
N ALA A 305 4.68 5.94 -17.19
CA ALA A 305 5.80 6.12 -18.09
C ALA A 305 6.84 4.99 -18.02
N ASP A 306 6.88 4.17 -16.96
CA ASP A 306 7.97 3.22 -16.71
C ASP A 306 8.21 2.26 -17.88
N LEU A 307 7.15 1.67 -18.44
CA LEU A 307 7.29 0.75 -19.58
C LEU A 307 7.71 1.51 -20.85
N THR A 308 7.12 2.68 -21.11
CA THR A 308 7.47 3.50 -22.27
C THR A 308 8.94 3.94 -22.21
N ILE A 309 9.48 4.22 -21.02
CA ILE A 309 10.90 4.53 -20.80
C ILE A 309 11.78 3.36 -21.23
N VAL A 310 11.47 2.15 -20.76
CA VAL A 310 12.25 0.94 -21.07
C VAL A 310 12.15 0.60 -22.56
N ASN A 311 10.94 0.60 -23.13
CA ASN A 311 10.73 0.30 -24.55
C ASN A 311 11.41 1.32 -25.45
N THR A 312 11.38 2.62 -25.09
CA THR A 312 12.13 3.65 -25.83
C THR A 312 13.62 3.35 -25.79
N ALA A 313 14.17 3.05 -24.61
CA ALA A 313 15.59 2.72 -24.46
C ALA A 313 16.00 1.49 -25.29
N ILE A 314 15.18 0.44 -25.29
CA ILE A 314 15.43 -0.77 -26.09
C ILE A 314 15.35 -0.46 -27.59
N SER A 315 14.36 0.33 -28.04
CA SER A 315 14.18 0.62 -29.47
C SER A 315 15.33 1.43 -30.09
N VAL A 316 15.98 2.29 -29.30
CA VAL A 316 17.09 3.11 -29.77
C VAL A 316 18.45 2.44 -29.55
N ALA A 317 18.52 1.41 -28.69
CA ALA A 317 19.77 0.70 -28.40
C ALA A 317 20.55 0.22 -29.63
N PRO A 318 19.92 -0.27 -30.73
CA PRO A 318 20.67 -0.67 -31.93
C PRO A 318 21.35 0.48 -32.69
N GLN A 319 21.00 1.75 -32.41
CA GLN A 319 21.46 2.92 -33.15
C GLN A 319 22.56 3.70 -32.42
N TYR A 320 22.82 3.38 -31.15
CA TYR A 320 23.73 4.12 -30.30
C TYR A 320 24.65 3.17 -29.55
N ASP A 321 25.89 3.58 -29.33
CA ASP A 321 26.86 2.81 -28.54
C ASP A 321 26.41 2.69 -27.08
N TYR A 322 25.75 3.73 -26.56
CA TYR A 322 25.26 3.79 -25.19
C TYR A 322 23.85 4.36 -25.09
N VAL A 323 22.98 3.68 -24.35
CA VAL A 323 21.68 4.23 -23.93
C VAL A 323 21.67 4.44 -22.43
N ARG A 324 21.46 5.68 -22.01
CA ARG A 324 21.36 6.06 -20.60
C ARG A 324 19.91 6.30 -20.23
N VAL A 325 19.40 5.51 -19.29
CA VAL A 325 18.09 5.77 -18.67
C VAL A 325 18.28 6.56 -17.38
N VAL A 326 17.72 7.75 -17.31
CA VAL A 326 17.80 8.63 -16.14
C VAL A 326 16.56 8.44 -15.28
N ALA A 327 16.81 7.74 -14.16
CA ALA A 327 15.82 7.26 -13.21
C ALA A 327 14.87 6.21 -13.81
N ILE A 328 14.83 5.04 -13.18
CA ILE A 328 13.80 4.02 -13.39
C ILE A 328 13.18 3.79 -12.02
N SER A 329 11.93 4.24 -11.85
CA SER A 329 11.25 4.19 -10.56
C SER A 329 10.13 3.18 -10.63
N GLY A 330 10.50 1.91 -10.88
CA GLY A 330 9.56 0.87 -11.30
C GLY A 330 8.20 0.88 -10.58
N CYS A 331 7.17 0.47 -11.30
CA CYS A 331 5.79 0.90 -11.12
C CYS A 331 5.11 0.65 -9.76
N ASP A 332 4.10 1.48 -9.45
CA ASP A 332 3.26 1.46 -8.23
C ASP A 332 1.81 0.99 -8.49
N THR A 333 1.43 0.67 -9.72
CA THR A 333 0.02 0.41 -10.09
C THR A 333 -0.47 -0.99 -9.71
N THR A 334 0.46 -1.93 -9.50
CA THR A 334 0.18 -3.29 -9.06
C THR A 334 0.72 -3.49 -7.63
N SER A 335 -0.09 -4.13 -6.79
CA SER A 335 0.25 -4.36 -5.40
C SER A 335 1.50 -5.22 -5.24
N ALA A 336 2.38 -4.86 -4.30
CA ALA A 336 3.45 -5.76 -3.89
C ALA A 336 2.87 -6.96 -3.11
N LEU A 337 3.38 -8.15 -3.39
CA LEU A 337 3.11 -9.33 -2.59
C LEU A 337 3.86 -9.23 -1.25
N PHE A 338 3.22 -9.58 -0.15
CA PHE A 338 3.85 -9.51 1.17
C PHE A 338 5.17 -10.30 1.20
N ARG A 339 6.26 -9.59 1.49
CA ARG A 339 7.62 -10.14 1.57
C ARG A 339 8.16 -10.81 0.29
N GLN A 340 7.51 -10.61 -0.87
CA GLN A 340 8.10 -10.97 -2.15
C GLN A 340 8.57 -9.69 -2.85
N GLY A 341 9.85 -9.37 -2.68
CA GLY A 341 10.46 -8.19 -3.31
C GLY A 341 10.79 -8.42 -4.79
N LYS A 342 10.96 -7.33 -5.55
CA LYS A 342 11.28 -7.36 -6.99
C LYS A 342 12.53 -8.20 -7.30
N ASN A 343 13.54 -8.15 -6.44
CA ASN A 343 14.79 -8.90 -6.62
C ASN A 343 14.56 -10.41 -6.54
N LYS A 344 13.52 -10.87 -5.83
CA LYS A 344 13.17 -12.28 -5.77
C LYS A 344 12.63 -12.76 -7.11
N PHE A 345 11.81 -11.95 -7.78
CA PHE A 345 11.36 -12.22 -9.16
C PHE A 345 12.54 -12.23 -10.14
N ILE A 346 13.44 -11.25 -10.06
CA ILE A 346 14.65 -11.24 -10.90
C ILE A 346 15.47 -12.51 -10.67
N SER A 347 15.74 -12.87 -9.42
CA SER A 347 16.48 -14.11 -9.11
C SER A 347 15.77 -15.37 -9.58
N LEU A 348 14.43 -15.36 -9.57
CA LEU A 348 13.62 -16.46 -10.06
C LEU A 348 13.79 -16.60 -11.58
N PHE A 349 13.60 -15.51 -12.32
CA PHE A 349 13.73 -15.50 -13.78
C PHE A 349 15.16 -15.79 -14.27
N LEU A 350 16.18 -15.33 -13.54
CA LEU A 350 17.58 -15.65 -13.85
C LEU A 350 17.92 -17.12 -13.62
N LYS A 351 17.21 -17.79 -12.71
CA LYS A 351 17.42 -19.20 -12.40
C LYS A 351 16.60 -20.13 -13.30
N HIS A 352 15.46 -19.64 -13.78
CA HIS A 352 14.44 -20.39 -14.51
C HIS A 352 14.08 -19.62 -15.79
N GLU A 353 14.87 -19.82 -16.84
CA GLU A 353 14.70 -19.14 -18.12
C GLU A 353 13.34 -19.48 -18.77
N GLU A 354 12.79 -20.66 -18.50
CA GLU A 354 11.45 -21.06 -18.91
C GLU A 354 10.37 -20.08 -18.42
N LEU A 355 10.54 -19.48 -17.24
CA LEU A 355 9.60 -18.51 -16.68
C LEU A 355 9.70 -17.14 -17.36
N LEU A 356 10.80 -16.83 -18.05
CA LEU A 356 10.87 -15.63 -18.89
C LEU A 356 9.94 -15.76 -20.09
N ASN A 357 9.86 -16.95 -20.69
CA ASN A 357 8.91 -17.21 -21.77
C ASN A 357 7.47 -17.10 -21.27
N THR A 358 7.18 -17.64 -20.08
CA THR A 358 5.86 -17.44 -19.43
C THR A 358 5.58 -15.97 -19.14
N ALA A 359 6.57 -15.22 -18.66
CA ALA A 359 6.42 -13.78 -18.40
C ALA A 359 6.22 -12.96 -19.69
N SER A 360 6.72 -13.44 -20.84
CA SER A 360 6.53 -12.76 -22.13
C SER A 360 5.06 -12.67 -22.56
N THR A 361 4.19 -13.54 -22.04
CA THR A 361 2.72 -13.42 -22.20
C THR A 361 2.22 -12.05 -21.74
N PHE A 362 2.82 -11.48 -20.69
CA PHE A 362 2.44 -10.16 -20.19
C PHE A 362 2.81 -9.01 -21.12
N LEU A 363 3.69 -9.24 -22.09
CA LEU A 363 4.10 -8.26 -23.11
C LEU A 363 3.32 -8.42 -24.42
N ASN A 364 2.50 -9.47 -24.56
CA ASN A 364 1.74 -9.75 -25.78
C ASN A 364 0.37 -9.07 -25.70
N PRO A 365 0.08 -8.00 -26.47
CA PRO A 365 -1.20 -7.29 -26.41
C PRO A 365 -2.40 -8.08 -26.94
N GLN A 366 -2.18 -9.28 -27.47
CA GLN A 366 -3.21 -10.21 -27.96
C GLN A 366 -3.33 -11.46 -27.08
N ALA A 367 -2.70 -11.48 -25.90
CA ALA A 367 -2.89 -12.58 -24.96
C ALA A 367 -4.37 -12.66 -24.55
N THR A 368 -4.87 -13.88 -24.38
CA THR A 368 -6.22 -14.08 -23.82
C THR A 368 -6.16 -14.03 -22.31
N THR A 369 -7.29 -13.71 -21.67
CA THR A 369 -7.41 -13.72 -20.20
C THR A 369 -6.90 -15.04 -19.61
N GLU A 370 -7.21 -16.17 -20.24
CA GLU A 370 -6.75 -17.49 -19.80
C GLU A 370 -5.21 -17.58 -19.82
N GLN A 371 -4.56 -17.17 -20.91
CA GLN A 371 -3.11 -17.19 -21.01
C GLN A 371 -2.44 -16.29 -19.97
N GLU A 372 -3.01 -15.10 -19.71
CA GLU A 372 -2.51 -14.16 -18.70
C GLU A 372 -2.62 -14.76 -17.29
N THR A 373 -3.78 -15.33 -16.98
CA THR A 373 -4.04 -15.94 -15.67
C THR A 373 -3.15 -17.17 -15.44
N GLU A 374 -3.05 -18.07 -16.41
CA GLU A 374 -2.20 -19.25 -16.34
C GLU A 374 -0.71 -18.86 -16.20
N ALA A 375 -0.25 -17.88 -16.97
CA ALA A 375 1.11 -17.38 -16.87
C ALA A 375 1.40 -16.77 -15.49
N GLY A 376 0.47 -15.98 -14.95
CA GLY A 376 0.57 -15.39 -13.63
C GLY A 376 0.60 -16.43 -12.51
N GLU A 377 -0.27 -17.44 -12.58
CA GLU A 377 -0.30 -18.55 -11.63
C GLU A 377 1.01 -19.34 -11.66
N ASN A 378 1.48 -19.74 -12.84
CA ASN A 378 2.73 -20.49 -13.02
C ASN A 378 3.94 -19.76 -12.41
N ILE A 379 4.05 -18.44 -12.63
CA ILE A 379 5.11 -17.63 -12.03
C ILE A 379 4.97 -17.58 -10.51
N LEU A 380 3.74 -17.46 -9.99
CA LEU A 380 3.50 -17.41 -8.55
C LEU A 380 3.77 -18.75 -7.87
N VAL A 381 3.40 -19.88 -8.47
CA VAL A 381 3.74 -21.23 -7.97
C VAL A 381 5.25 -21.37 -7.83
N ALA A 382 6.02 -20.96 -8.85
CA ALA A 382 7.48 -21.02 -8.81
C ALA A 382 8.11 -20.02 -7.80
N LEU A 383 7.43 -18.92 -7.48
CA LEU A 383 7.92 -17.91 -6.53
C LEU A 383 7.87 -18.39 -5.07
N TYR A 384 6.89 -19.21 -4.72
CA TYR A 384 6.69 -19.69 -3.36
C TYR A 384 7.39 -21.04 -3.14
N PRO A 385 8.04 -21.25 -1.98
CA PRO A 385 8.69 -22.51 -1.69
C PRO A 385 7.64 -23.62 -1.50
N GLY A 386 7.69 -24.65 -2.33
CA GLY A 386 6.74 -25.76 -2.37
C GLY A 386 7.38 -27.10 -2.71
N ASP A 387 6.57 -28.16 -2.69
CA ASP A 387 6.92 -29.41 -3.36
C ASP A 387 6.91 -29.17 -4.89
N PRO A 388 7.95 -29.55 -5.65
CA PRO A 388 7.94 -29.44 -7.10
C PRO A 388 6.75 -30.11 -7.81
N ALA A 389 6.10 -31.09 -7.16
CA ALA A 389 4.91 -31.75 -7.67
C ALA A 389 3.63 -30.92 -7.48
N THR A 390 3.60 -29.96 -6.55
CA THR A 390 2.44 -29.09 -6.34
C THR A 390 2.42 -28.00 -7.40
N GLN A 391 1.49 -28.12 -8.35
CA GLN A 391 1.31 -27.15 -9.45
C GLN A 391 0.14 -26.18 -9.22
N ASN A 392 -0.59 -26.32 -8.11
CA ASN A 392 -1.74 -25.49 -7.77
C ASN A 392 -1.45 -24.57 -6.57
N LEU A 393 -1.82 -23.29 -6.70
CA LEU A 393 -1.67 -22.29 -5.64
C LEU A 393 -2.49 -22.59 -4.38
N ASP A 394 -3.69 -23.14 -4.52
CA ASP A 394 -4.56 -23.44 -3.37
C ASP A 394 -3.95 -24.56 -2.49
N GLU A 395 -3.47 -25.62 -3.14
CA GLU A 395 -2.74 -26.72 -2.49
C GLU A 395 -1.42 -26.22 -1.87
N LEU A 396 -0.69 -25.37 -2.60
CA LEU A 396 0.53 -24.75 -2.10
C LEU A 396 0.28 -23.86 -0.87
N SER A 397 -0.87 -23.17 -0.85
CA SER A 397 -1.32 -22.36 0.28
C SER A 397 -1.62 -23.21 1.50
N TYR A 398 -2.37 -24.30 1.33
CA TYR A 398 -2.63 -25.28 2.39
C TYR A 398 -1.33 -25.91 2.93
N HIS A 399 -0.45 -26.41 2.07
CA HIS A 399 0.83 -27.00 2.49
C HIS A 399 1.73 -25.99 3.22
N SER A 400 1.77 -24.75 2.73
CA SER A 400 2.48 -23.65 3.40
C SER A 400 1.90 -23.37 4.78
N PHE A 401 0.58 -23.43 4.89
CA PHE A 401 -0.14 -23.28 6.13
C PHE A 401 0.19 -24.40 7.12
N VAL A 402 0.08 -25.67 6.75
CA VAL A 402 0.38 -26.82 7.63
C VAL A 402 1.79 -26.70 8.20
N LYS A 403 2.78 -26.36 7.35
CA LYS A 403 4.17 -26.13 7.76
C LYS A 403 4.33 -24.94 8.72
N ALA A 404 3.50 -23.91 8.58
CA ALA A 404 3.59 -22.69 9.36
C ALA A 404 2.78 -22.76 10.67
N ALA A 405 1.69 -23.54 10.71
CA ALA A 405 0.86 -23.78 11.89
C ALA A 405 1.64 -24.46 13.03
N ALA A 406 2.69 -25.23 12.68
CA ALA A 406 3.63 -25.79 13.65
C ALA A 406 4.51 -24.75 14.37
N LYS A 407 4.45 -23.46 13.98
CA LYS A 407 5.30 -22.38 14.52
C LYS A 407 4.53 -21.53 15.52
N THR A 408 5.23 -21.03 16.54
CA THR A 408 4.67 -20.18 17.63
C THR A 408 4.16 -18.81 17.16
N LYS A 409 4.58 -18.34 15.98
CA LYS A 409 4.11 -17.09 15.37
C LYS A 409 3.77 -17.33 13.91
N PHE A 410 2.49 -17.30 13.59
CA PHE A 410 1.96 -17.42 12.24
C PHE A 410 1.39 -16.09 11.74
N ASN A 411 1.60 -15.77 10.47
CA ASN A 411 1.04 -14.60 9.82
C ASN A 411 0.45 -15.03 8.47
N LEU A 412 -0.87 -14.93 8.34
CA LEU A 412 -1.65 -15.29 7.15
C LEU A 412 -1.12 -14.62 5.87
N ALA A 413 -0.61 -13.40 5.97
CA ALA A 413 -0.06 -12.68 4.82
C ALA A 413 1.14 -13.36 4.16
N ARG A 414 1.78 -14.34 4.82
CA ARG A 414 2.92 -15.10 4.26
C ARG A 414 2.50 -16.24 3.36
N LEU A 415 1.23 -16.64 3.38
CA LEU A 415 0.74 -17.70 2.53
C LEU A 415 0.79 -17.26 1.06
N PRO A 416 0.99 -18.21 0.13
CA PRO A 416 0.67 -18.03 -1.28
C PRO A 416 -0.75 -17.45 -1.47
N PRO A 417 -0.99 -16.69 -2.56
CA PRO A 417 -2.34 -16.27 -2.91
C PRO A 417 -3.23 -17.49 -3.20
N THR A 418 -4.53 -17.32 -3.05
CA THR A 418 -5.51 -18.22 -3.69
C THR A 418 -5.43 -18.10 -5.21
N THR A 419 -5.90 -19.11 -5.93
CA THR A 419 -6.02 -19.08 -7.40
C THR A 419 -6.74 -17.82 -7.86
N ASP A 420 -7.94 -17.53 -7.33
CA ASP A 420 -8.73 -16.33 -7.68
C ASP A 420 -7.95 -15.02 -7.45
N ALA A 421 -7.26 -14.88 -6.32
CA ALA A 421 -6.48 -13.68 -6.03
C ALA A 421 -5.27 -13.54 -6.95
N ALA A 422 -4.65 -14.65 -7.33
CA ALA A 422 -3.55 -14.69 -8.29
C ALA A 422 -3.99 -14.30 -9.69
N GLN A 423 -5.12 -14.81 -10.17
CA GLN A 423 -5.70 -14.46 -11.47
C GLN A 423 -6.00 -12.96 -11.57
N LEU A 424 -6.68 -12.40 -10.56
CA LEU A 424 -6.96 -10.96 -10.53
C LEU A 424 -5.68 -10.11 -10.44
N HIS A 425 -4.66 -10.60 -9.73
CA HIS A 425 -3.35 -9.94 -9.68
C HIS A 425 -2.63 -10.00 -11.03
N ALA A 426 -2.71 -11.12 -11.74
CA ALA A 426 -2.16 -11.32 -13.07
C ALA A 426 -2.83 -10.38 -14.08
N MET A 427 -4.16 -10.40 -14.19
CA MET A 427 -4.91 -9.50 -15.08
C MET A 427 -4.60 -8.02 -14.82
N ARG A 428 -4.50 -7.62 -13.54
CA ARG A 428 -4.10 -6.26 -13.18
C ARG A 428 -2.68 -5.92 -13.64
N SER A 429 -1.75 -6.87 -13.52
CA SER A 429 -0.37 -6.72 -13.96
C SER A 429 -0.29 -6.65 -15.49
N TYR A 430 -1.10 -7.43 -16.20
CA TYR A 430 -1.18 -7.43 -17.66
C TYR A 430 -1.66 -6.09 -18.18
N HIS A 431 -2.78 -5.56 -17.68
CA HIS A 431 -3.32 -4.27 -18.13
C HIS A 431 -2.44 -3.05 -17.79
N GLN A 432 -1.37 -3.24 -17.02
CA GLN A 432 -0.37 -2.20 -16.78
C GLN A 432 0.68 -2.15 -17.90
N VAL A 433 0.96 -3.29 -18.52
CA VAL A 433 1.96 -3.45 -19.57
C VAL A 433 1.30 -3.19 -20.93
#